data_AF-A0A953JLC3-F1
#
_entry.id   AF-A0A953JLC3-F1
#
_cell.length_a   1.000
_cell.length_b   1.000
_cell.length_c   1.000
_cell.angle_alpha   90.00
_cell.angle_beta   90.00
_cell.angle_gamma   90.00
#
_symmetry.space_group_name_H-M   'P 1'
#
loop_
_entity.id
_entity.type
_entity.pdbx_description
1 polymer ?
#
loop_
_entity_poly.entity_id
_entity_poly.type
_entity_poly.pdbx_seq_one_letter_code
_entity_poly.pdbx_strand_id
1 'polypeptide(L)'
;MLVLHYTGMRTAEEAILRLRDPEAAVSSHYVVEEDGTIWRLVPEERRAFHAGISHWRGREALNGRSIGIEIVNPGHEWGYRPFPALQMAAVCDLCLEILARHPIAARDVVAHSDIAPDRKQDPGELFDWEGLASNGVGLWPRGVPGEDATLPADGTARALPLLGAIGYRTDLPPALLLTAFQRHWRPERVDGLADAGTLARLEAVAQLCRGD
;
A
#
# COMPACT_ATOMS: atom_id res chain seq x y z
N MET A 1 7.76 4.67 -8.66
CA MET A 1 6.92 3.89 -7.73
C MET A 1 5.51 4.44 -7.77
N LEU A 2 4.53 3.64 -7.37
CA LEU A 2 3.15 4.04 -7.19
C LEU A 2 2.73 3.74 -5.75
N VAL A 3 2.27 4.75 -5.01
CA VAL A 3 1.89 4.61 -3.60
C VAL A 3 0.40 4.89 -3.46
N LEU A 4 -0.32 3.93 -2.90
CA LEU A 4 -1.76 4.04 -2.66
C LEU A 4 -2.03 4.42 -1.19
N HIS A 5 -2.98 5.33 -1.01
CA HIS A 5 -3.38 5.92 0.26
C HIS A 5 -4.90 5.84 0.39
N TYR A 6 -5.41 5.91 1.60
CA TYR A 6 -6.76 6.44 1.82
C TYR A 6 -6.67 7.86 2.34
N THR A 7 -7.72 8.65 2.12
CA THR A 7 -7.76 10.04 2.58
C THR A 7 -7.83 10.19 4.09
N GLY A 8 -8.55 9.30 4.78
CA GLY A 8 -8.67 9.32 6.24
C GLY A 8 -9.49 10.50 6.73
N MET A 9 -10.40 10.98 5.88
CA MET A 9 -11.27 12.12 6.14
C MET A 9 -12.73 11.73 5.95
N ARG A 10 -13.64 12.45 6.60
CA ARG A 10 -15.06 12.06 6.64
C ARG A 10 -15.74 12.21 5.29
N THR A 11 -15.28 13.14 4.46
CA THR A 11 -15.84 13.39 3.13
C THR A 11 -14.74 13.57 2.06
N ALA A 12 -15.11 13.35 0.80
CA ALA A 12 -14.25 13.63 -0.35
C ALA A 12 -13.90 15.13 -0.45
N GLU A 13 -14.89 16.00 -0.20
CA GLU A 13 -14.71 17.45 -0.25
C GLU A 13 -13.65 17.92 0.75
N GLU A 14 -13.70 17.45 2.00
CA GLU A 14 -12.68 17.75 3.02
C GLU A 14 -11.28 17.30 2.55
N ALA A 15 -11.19 16.10 1.99
CA ALA A 15 -9.93 15.56 1.47
C ALA A 15 -9.35 16.41 0.34
N ILE A 16 -10.16 16.74 -0.67
CA ILE A 16 -9.73 17.52 -1.83
C ILE A 16 -9.34 18.94 -1.41
N LEU A 17 -10.09 19.59 -0.52
CA LEU A 17 -9.74 20.90 0.01
C LEU A 17 -8.41 20.85 0.76
N ARG A 18 -8.21 19.85 1.64
CA ARG A 18 -6.97 19.69 2.41
C ARG A 18 -5.75 19.40 1.53
N LEU A 19 -5.90 18.63 0.45
CA LEU A 19 -4.83 18.28 -0.49
C LEU A 19 -4.47 19.43 -1.46
N ARG A 20 -5.31 20.46 -1.55
CA ARG A 20 -5.10 21.66 -2.35
C ARG A 20 -4.64 22.88 -1.54
N ASP A 21 -4.75 22.80 -0.22
CA ASP A 21 -4.35 23.88 0.68
C ASP A 21 -2.80 23.94 0.78
N PRO A 22 -2.16 25.06 0.43
CA PRO A 22 -0.71 25.20 0.51
C PRO A 22 -0.17 25.16 1.95
N GLU A 23 -0.94 25.59 2.94
CA GLU A 23 -0.52 25.59 4.37
C GLU A 23 -0.57 24.19 4.98
N ALA A 24 -1.35 23.32 4.35
CA ALA A 24 -1.61 21.96 4.77
C ALA A 24 -0.39 21.03 4.64
N ALA A 25 0.58 21.42 3.81
CA ALA A 25 1.85 20.70 3.56
C ALA A 25 1.68 19.22 3.17
N VAL A 26 0.53 18.85 2.59
CA VAL A 26 0.22 17.52 2.06
C VAL A 26 -0.44 17.68 0.69
N SER A 27 -0.14 16.79 -0.24
CA SER A 27 -0.79 16.75 -1.55
C SER A 27 -0.60 15.38 -2.19
N SER A 28 -1.48 15.02 -3.12
CA SER A 28 -1.37 13.81 -3.94
C SER A 28 -1.39 14.18 -5.42
N HIS A 29 -1.02 13.24 -6.28
CA HIS A 29 -1.15 13.44 -7.72
C HIS A 29 -2.60 13.26 -8.13
N TYR A 30 -3.26 12.24 -7.56
CA TYR A 30 -4.63 11.89 -7.84
C TYR A 30 -5.47 11.73 -6.58
N VAL A 31 -6.77 11.98 -6.70
CA VAL A 31 -7.80 11.57 -5.74
C VAL A 31 -8.88 10.79 -6.48
N VAL A 32 -9.33 9.65 -5.93
CA VAL A 32 -10.42 8.85 -6.50
C VAL A 32 -11.60 8.82 -5.51
N GLU A 33 -12.74 9.36 -5.92
CA GLU A 33 -13.98 9.39 -5.12
C GLU A 33 -14.71 8.04 -5.09
N GLU A 34 -15.69 7.90 -4.19
CA GLU A 34 -16.46 6.67 -4.01
C GLU A 34 -17.30 6.29 -5.24
N ASP A 35 -17.65 7.26 -6.09
CA ASP A 35 -18.37 7.06 -7.36
C ASP A 35 -17.45 6.77 -8.56
N GLY A 36 -16.13 6.75 -8.35
CA GLY A 36 -15.12 6.55 -9.38
C GLY A 36 -14.62 7.83 -10.06
N THR A 37 -15.09 9.02 -9.66
CA THR A 37 -14.56 10.30 -10.16
C THR A 37 -13.09 10.46 -9.80
N ILE A 38 -12.26 10.82 -10.78
CA ILE A 38 -10.82 11.00 -10.62
C ILE A 38 -10.45 12.48 -10.73
N TRP A 39 -9.83 13.01 -9.69
CA TRP A 39 -9.24 14.35 -9.67
C TRP A 39 -7.73 14.24 -9.84
N ARG A 40 -7.17 15.07 -10.73
CA ARG A 40 -5.71 15.27 -10.83
C ARG A 40 -5.33 16.59 -10.18
N LEU A 41 -4.63 16.53 -9.04
CA LEU A 41 -4.27 17.70 -8.24
C LEU A 41 -2.85 18.20 -8.53
N VAL A 42 -1.91 17.28 -8.75
CA VAL A 42 -0.51 17.59 -9.05
C VAL A 42 -0.09 16.83 -10.32
N PRO A 43 0.51 17.49 -11.34
CA PRO A 43 1.07 16.79 -12.51
C PRO A 43 2.10 15.74 -12.11
N GLU A 44 2.15 14.60 -12.80
CA GLU A 44 3.05 13.47 -12.48
C GLU A 44 4.54 13.84 -12.56
N GLU A 45 4.90 14.89 -13.31
CA GLU A 45 6.28 15.40 -13.42
C GLU A 45 6.69 16.28 -12.23
N ARG A 46 5.73 16.65 -11.38
CA ARG A 46 5.95 17.49 -10.20
C ARG A 46 5.83 16.65 -8.94
N ARG A 47 6.66 16.96 -7.95
CA ARG A 47 6.59 16.32 -6.64
C ARG A 47 5.31 16.72 -5.89
N ALA A 48 4.46 15.76 -5.58
CA ALA A 48 3.43 15.87 -4.55
C ALA A 48 3.97 15.47 -3.16
N PHE A 49 3.27 15.84 -2.09
CA PHE A 49 3.66 15.61 -0.70
C PHE A 49 2.73 14.58 -0.02
N HIS A 50 2.81 13.32 -0.41
CA HIS A 50 1.94 12.25 0.09
C HIS A 50 2.69 11.20 0.93
N ALA A 51 3.90 10.82 0.50
CA ALA A 51 4.66 9.74 1.09
C ALA A 51 5.28 10.10 2.45
N GLY A 52 5.72 11.34 2.70
CA GLY A 52 6.38 11.73 3.97
C GLY A 52 7.71 11.00 4.23
N ILE A 53 8.09 10.83 5.52
CA ILE A 53 9.28 10.06 5.94
C ILE A 53 9.07 8.59 5.60
N SER A 54 9.66 8.12 4.50
CA SER A 54 9.33 6.84 3.88
C SER A 54 10.58 6.11 3.39
N HIS A 55 10.52 4.78 3.37
CA HIS A 55 11.57 3.91 2.86
C HIS A 55 10.99 2.73 2.06
N TRP A 56 11.57 2.42 0.90
CA TRP A 56 11.30 1.19 0.17
C TRP A 56 12.52 0.75 -0.63
N ARG A 57 12.94 -0.51 -0.46
CA ARG A 57 14.02 -1.15 -1.24
C ARG A 57 15.31 -0.31 -1.30
N GLY A 58 15.74 0.23 -0.14
CA GLY A 58 16.94 1.03 0.00
C GLY A 58 16.81 2.48 -0.46
N ARG A 59 15.60 2.95 -0.80
CA ARG A 59 15.33 4.34 -1.19
C ARG A 59 14.53 5.02 -0.09
N GLU A 60 14.91 6.25 0.22
CA GLU A 60 14.21 7.12 1.17
C GLU A 60 13.54 8.31 0.45
N ALA A 61 12.75 9.09 1.20
CA ALA A 61 12.11 10.32 0.74
C ALA A 61 11.30 10.14 -0.56
N LEU A 62 10.37 9.17 -0.53
CA LEU A 62 9.73 8.63 -1.73
C LEU A 62 8.80 9.61 -2.45
N ASN A 63 8.43 10.75 -1.85
CA ASN A 63 7.74 11.86 -2.54
C ASN A 63 8.41 12.22 -3.88
N GLY A 64 9.74 12.24 -3.93
CA GLY A 64 10.48 12.59 -5.15
C GLY A 64 10.61 11.46 -6.18
N ARG A 65 10.06 10.27 -5.90
CA ARG A 65 10.26 9.04 -6.67
C ARG A 65 8.97 8.24 -6.86
N SER A 66 7.83 8.83 -6.54
CA SER A 66 6.54 8.16 -6.59
C SER A 66 5.43 9.06 -7.09
N ILE A 67 4.44 8.41 -7.70
CA ILE A 67 3.10 8.95 -7.90
C ILE A 67 2.24 8.48 -6.73
N GLY A 68 1.36 9.35 -6.26
CA GLY A 68 0.54 9.15 -5.08
C GLY A 68 -0.94 9.28 -5.43
N ILE A 69 -1.71 8.24 -5.12
CA ILE A 69 -3.17 8.19 -5.31
C ILE A 69 -3.84 8.15 -3.95
N GLU A 70 -4.65 9.15 -3.66
CA GLU A 70 -5.51 9.22 -2.48
C GLU A 70 -6.88 8.65 -2.82
N ILE A 71 -7.33 7.64 -2.10
CA ILE A 71 -8.59 6.97 -2.36
C ILE A 71 -9.56 7.39 -1.26
N VAL A 72 -10.69 8.01 -1.61
CA VAL A 72 -11.64 8.52 -0.62
C VAL A 72 -12.15 7.36 0.21
N ASN A 73 -11.77 7.36 1.48
CA ASN A 73 -12.25 6.42 2.49
C ASN A 73 -12.00 7.07 3.86
N PRO A 74 -12.95 6.96 4.80
CA PRO A 74 -12.80 7.53 6.14
C PRO A 74 -11.61 6.99 6.93
N GLY A 75 -11.07 5.83 6.54
CA GLY A 75 -9.92 5.23 7.20
C GLY A 75 -10.23 4.77 8.62
N HIS A 76 -9.21 4.23 9.29
CA HIS A 76 -9.34 3.60 10.62
C HIS A 76 -9.94 4.52 11.69
N GLU A 77 -9.75 5.84 11.57
CA GLU A 77 -10.21 6.82 12.57
C GLU A 77 -11.70 7.18 12.44
N TRP A 78 -12.27 7.13 11.22
CA TRP A 78 -13.60 7.69 10.96
C TRP A 78 -14.62 6.68 10.40
N GLY A 79 -14.37 5.39 10.63
CA GLY A 79 -15.27 4.31 10.21
C GLY A 79 -14.80 3.60 8.95
N TYR A 80 -13.59 3.03 9.01
CA TYR A 80 -12.97 2.26 7.94
C TYR A 80 -13.93 1.21 7.40
N ARG A 81 -14.04 1.16 6.08
CA ARG A 81 -15.03 0.35 5.37
C ARG A 81 -14.47 -0.14 4.04
N PRO A 82 -15.06 -1.20 3.46
CA PRO A 82 -14.71 -1.63 2.11
C PRO A 82 -14.89 -0.50 1.09
N PHE A 83 -14.01 -0.46 0.11
CA PHE A 83 -14.05 0.49 -1.00
C PHE A 83 -15.13 0.05 -2.02
N PRO A 84 -16.02 0.94 -2.48
CA PRO A 84 -17.03 0.60 -3.48
C PRO A 84 -16.43 0.04 -4.77
N ALA A 85 -17.15 -0.87 -5.43
CA ALA A 85 -16.67 -1.54 -6.64
C ALA A 85 -16.34 -0.54 -7.79
N LEU A 86 -17.13 0.53 -7.94
CA LEU A 86 -16.86 1.57 -8.93
C LEU A 86 -15.56 2.34 -8.64
N GLN A 87 -15.31 2.66 -7.37
CA GLN A 87 -14.07 3.28 -6.93
C GLN A 87 -12.87 2.36 -7.20
N MET A 88 -12.96 1.08 -6.84
CA MET A 88 -11.88 0.12 -7.07
C MET A 88 -11.58 -0.10 -8.56
N ALA A 89 -12.62 -0.14 -9.41
CA ALA A 89 -12.45 -0.20 -10.86
C ALA A 89 -11.70 1.04 -11.39
N ALA A 90 -12.11 2.23 -10.97
CA ALA A 90 -11.45 3.48 -11.36
C ALA A 90 -9.99 3.56 -10.87
N VAL A 91 -9.71 3.08 -9.64
CA VAL A 91 -8.34 2.95 -9.13
C VAL A 91 -7.51 2.01 -10.00
N CYS A 92 -8.07 0.85 -10.36
CA CYS A 92 -7.37 -0.13 -11.20
C CYS A 92 -7.03 0.44 -12.58
N ASP A 93 -8.00 1.05 -13.25
CA ASP A 93 -7.79 1.68 -14.56
C ASP A 93 -6.74 2.79 -14.50
N LEU A 94 -6.83 3.66 -13.49
CA LEU A 94 -5.84 4.72 -13.26
C LEU A 94 -4.43 4.16 -13.02
N CYS A 95 -4.31 3.09 -12.22
CA CYS A 95 -3.03 2.44 -11.99
C CYS A 95 -2.45 1.90 -13.30
N LEU A 96 -3.22 1.16 -14.10
CA LEU A 96 -2.78 0.63 -15.39
C LEU A 96 -2.33 1.73 -16.35
N GLU A 97 -3.08 2.83 -16.40
CA GLU A 97 -2.72 4.02 -17.16
C GLU A 97 -1.38 4.63 -16.74
N ILE A 98 -1.14 4.75 -15.43
CA ILE A 98 0.13 5.24 -14.89
C ILE A 98 1.27 4.28 -15.23
N LEU A 99 1.06 2.97 -15.05
CA LEU A 99 2.04 1.92 -15.34
C LEU A 99 2.39 1.87 -16.84
N ALA A 100 1.46 2.24 -17.74
CA ALA A 100 1.73 2.34 -19.17
C ALA A 100 2.62 3.54 -19.52
N ARG A 101 2.54 4.64 -18.76
CA ARG A 101 3.35 5.86 -18.96
C ARG A 101 4.71 5.80 -18.26
N HIS A 102 4.78 5.11 -17.13
CA HIS A 102 5.95 5.03 -16.27
C HIS A 102 6.38 3.58 -16.08
N PRO A 103 7.67 3.24 -16.31
CA PRO A 103 8.18 1.88 -16.15
C PRO A 103 8.34 1.52 -14.66
N ILE A 104 7.22 1.43 -13.94
CA ILE A 104 7.14 1.07 -12.53
C ILE A 104 6.98 -0.45 -12.49
N ALA A 105 7.92 -1.13 -11.84
CA ALA A 105 7.86 -2.57 -11.61
C ALA A 105 6.67 -2.92 -10.71
N ALA A 106 6.11 -4.12 -10.84
CA ALA A 106 4.95 -4.53 -10.03
C ALA A 106 5.27 -4.49 -8.52
N ARG A 107 6.51 -4.82 -8.12
CA ARG A 107 6.99 -4.71 -6.72
C ARG A 107 7.11 -3.28 -6.19
N ASP A 108 6.93 -2.27 -7.05
CA ASP A 108 7.00 -0.85 -6.71
C ASP A 108 5.61 -0.19 -6.70
N VAL A 109 4.53 -0.99 -6.76
CA VAL A 109 3.16 -0.60 -6.42
C VAL A 109 2.88 -1.02 -4.98
N VAL A 110 2.72 -0.05 -4.08
CA VAL A 110 2.80 -0.28 -2.63
C VAL A 110 1.74 0.51 -1.86
N ALA A 111 1.42 0.02 -0.66
CA ALA A 111 0.66 0.75 0.33
C ALA A 111 1.50 1.88 0.96
N HIS A 112 0.84 2.91 1.52
CA HIS A 112 1.56 3.85 2.39
C HIS A 112 2.12 3.16 3.63
N SER A 113 1.38 2.19 4.17
CA SER A 113 1.81 1.35 5.29
C SER A 113 3.04 0.49 4.96
N ASP A 114 3.30 0.14 3.70
CA ASP A 114 4.51 -0.62 3.33
C ASP A 114 5.77 0.23 3.48
N ILE A 115 5.67 1.48 3.04
CA ILE A 115 6.81 2.40 3.00
C ILE A 115 7.00 3.16 4.32
N ALA A 116 6.02 3.06 5.23
CA ALA A 116 5.99 3.77 6.50
C ALA A 116 5.21 3.00 7.59
N PRO A 117 5.62 1.76 7.89
CA PRO A 117 4.86 0.84 8.73
C PRO A 117 4.75 1.27 10.20
N ASP A 118 5.60 2.19 10.65
CA ASP A 118 5.60 2.78 11.98
C ASP A 118 4.57 3.91 12.18
N ARG A 119 4.04 4.49 11.10
CA ARG A 119 3.15 5.66 11.18
C ARG A 119 1.90 5.59 10.31
N LYS A 120 1.79 4.65 9.37
CA LYS A 120 0.70 4.56 8.40
C LYS A 120 0.03 3.19 8.39
N GLN A 121 -1.26 3.21 8.08
CA GLN A 121 -2.12 2.02 8.04
C GLN A 121 -2.80 1.87 6.68
N ASP A 122 -2.76 2.90 5.85
CA ASP A 122 -3.45 3.02 4.58
C ASP A 122 -2.73 2.29 3.42
N PRO A 123 -3.50 1.83 2.40
CA PRO A 123 -4.96 1.91 2.27
C PRO A 123 -5.71 0.85 3.12
N GLY A 124 -4.97 0.05 3.88
CA GLY A 124 -5.48 -0.89 4.89
C GLY A 124 -5.93 -2.23 4.32
N GLU A 125 -6.35 -3.12 5.22
CA GLU A 125 -6.69 -4.52 4.95
C GLU A 125 -8.01 -4.75 4.20
N LEU A 126 -8.88 -3.73 4.07
CA LEU A 126 -10.09 -3.80 3.27
C LEU A 126 -9.88 -3.33 1.82
N PHE A 127 -8.65 -2.92 1.47
CA PHE A 127 -8.29 -2.57 0.09
C PHE A 127 -7.99 -3.83 -0.72
N ASP A 128 -8.63 -3.97 -1.89
CA ASP A 128 -8.59 -5.20 -2.70
C ASP A 128 -7.30 -5.32 -3.54
N TRP A 129 -6.18 -5.59 -2.87
CA TRP A 129 -4.88 -5.84 -3.49
C TRP A 129 -4.88 -7.06 -4.42
N GLU A 130 -5.60 -8.13 -4.06
CA GLU A 130 -5.73 -9.33 -4.89
C GLU A 130 -6.46 -9.03 -6.22
N GLY A 131 -7.54 -8.25 -6.15
CA GLY A 131 -8.28 -7.79 -7.31
C GLY A 131 -7.42 -6.92 -8.23
N LEU A 132 -6.64 -5.98 -7.69
CA LEU A 132 -5.69 -5.17 -8.46
C LEU A 132 -4.64 -6.04 -9.17
N ALA A 133 -3.98 -6.93 -8.44
CA ALA A 133 -2.95 -7.79 -9.01
C ALA A 133 -3.51 -8.76 -10.06
N SER A 134 -4.75 -9.22 -9.88
CA SER A 134 -5.46 -10.05 -10.87
C SER A 134 -5.72 -9.31 -12.19
N ASN A 135 -5.76 -7.97 -12.15
CA ASN A 135 -5.89 -7.09 -13.31
C ASN A 135 -4.53 -6.52 -13.78
N GLY A 136 -3.40 -6.99 -13.25
CA GLY A 136 -2.06 -6.59 -13.68
C GLY A 136 -1.46 -5.41 -12.91
N VAL A 137 -2.02 -5.03 -11.77
CA VAL A 137 -1.51 -3.94 -10.92
C VAL A 137 -0.91 -4.50 -9.64
N GLY A 138 0.41 -4.43 -9.51
CA GLY A 138 1.12 -4.87 -8.31
C GLY A 138 1.32 -6.39 -8.21
N LEU A 139 1.74 -6.86 -7.03
CA LEU A 139 2.07 -8.27 -6.79
C LEU A 139 1.05 -8.94 -5.87
N TRP A 140 0.67 -10.17 -6.22
CA TRP A 140 -0.09 -11.05 -5.34
C TRP A 140 0.31 -12.53 -5.53
N PRO A 141 0.70 -13.25 -4.47
CA PRO A 141 1.06 -14.66 -4.57
C PRO A 141 -0.21 -15.53 -4.66
N ARG A 142 -0.35 -16.28 -5.76
CA ARG A 142 -1.48 -17.20 -5.97
C ARG A 142 -1.23 -18.57 -5.33
N GLY A 143 -2.29 -19.18 -4.82
CA GLY A 143 -2.25 -20.55 -4.30
C GLY A 143 -1.45 -20.72 -3.00
N VAL A 144 -1.29 -19.65 -2.22
CA VAL A 144 -0.59 -19.67 -0.93
C VAL A 144 -1.64 -19.59 0.19
N PRO A 145 -1.88 -20.68 0.94
CA PRO A 145 -2.86 -20.67 2.02
C PRO A 145 -2.44 -19.73 3.15
N GLY A 146 -3.38 -18.90 3.63
CA GLY A 146 -3.16 -17.97 4.74
C GLY A 146 -3.67 -18.46 6.09
N GLU A 147 -4.32 -19.63 6.18
CA GLU A 147 -5.11 -20.02 7.35
C GLU A 147 -4.28 -20.55 8.54
N ASP A 148 -3.08 -21.06 8.30
CA ASP A 148 -2.25 -21.66 9.35
C ASP A 148 -1.72 -20.60 10.31
N ALA A 149 -2.33 -20.56 11.49
CA ALA A 149 -2.01 -19.62 12.57
C ALA A 149 -0.99 -20.17 13.58
N THR A 150 -0.33 -21.30 13.28
CA THR A 150 0.70 -21.88 14.14
C THR A 150 1.86 -20.89 14.26
N LEU A 151 2.31 -20.60 15.49
CA LEU A 151 3.42 -19.69 15.77
C LEU A 151 4.72 -20.47 15.99
N PRO A 152 5.66 -20.47 15.03
CA PRO A 152 6.98 -21.07 15.22
C PRO A 152 7.82 -20.22 16.17
N ALA A 153 8.64 -20.86 17.02
CA ALA A 153 9.51 -20.15 17.96
C ALA A 153 10.52 -19.22 17.26
N ASP A 154 10.91 -19.55 16.02
CA ASP A 154 11.84 -18.78 15.19
C ASP A 154 11.14 -17.91 14.12
N GLY A 155 9.81 -17.79 14.17
CA GLY A 155 9.02 -17.14 13.11
C GLY A 155 9.50 -15.72 12.78
N THR A 156 9.69 -14.88 13.81
CA THR A 156 10.18 -13.50 13.60
C THR A 156 11.59 -13.47 12.98
N ALA A 157 12.47 -14.38 13.39
CA ALA A 157 13.83 -14.46 12.85
C ALA A 157 13.83 -14.87 11.37
N ARG A 158 12.89 -15.73 10.96
CA ARG A 158 12.68 -16.12 9.56
C ARG A 158 12.02 -15.01 8.74
N ALA A 159 11.10 -14.25 9.33
CA ALA A 159 10.35 -13.21 8.63
C ALA A 159 11.22 -11.99 8.24
N LEU A 160 12.10 -11.54 9.13
CA LEU A 160 12.92 -10.33 8.90
C LEU A 160 13.72 -10.31 7.59
N PRO A 161 14.50 -11.35 7.21
CA PRO A 161 15.21 -11.34 5.94
C PRO A 161 14.28 -11.35 4.73
N LEU A 162 13.08 -11.95 4.84
CA LEU A 162 12.07 -11.95 3.77
C LEU A 162 11.45 -10.56 3.59
N LEU A 163 11.08 -9.89 4.70
CA LEU A 163 10.62 -8.50 4.70
C LEU A 163 11.64 -7.57 4.02
N GLY A 164 12.93 -7.71 4.37
CA GLY A 164 14.01 -6.96 3.73
C GLY A 164 14.15 -7.25 2.23
N ALA A 165 14.00 -8.52 1.81
CA ALA A 165 14.06 -8.89 0.40
C ALA A 165 12.87 -8.33 -0.42
N ILE A 166 11.69 -8.21 0.20
CA ILE A 166 10.50 -7.60 -0.39
C ILE A 166 10.70 -6.09 -0.55
N GLY A 167 11.18 -5.41 0.49
CA GLY A 167 11.51 -3.97 0.40
C GLY A 167 11.36 -3.17 1.68
N TYR A 168 10.84 -3.77 2.75
CA TYR A 168 10.71 -3.11 4.03
C TYR A 168 12.07 -2.74 4.62
N ARG A 169 12.10 -1.65 5.40
CA ARG A 169 13.21 -1.38 6.30
C ARG A 169 13.19 -2.40 7.45
N THR A 170 14.34 -2.84 7.92
CA THR A 170 14.46 -3.90 8.94
C THR A 170 14.96 -3.39 10.28
N ASP A 171 15.07 -2.09 10.45
CA ASP A 171 15.46 -1.40 11.69
C ASP A 171 14.26 -0.98 12.55
N LEU A 172 13.05 -1.38 12.17
CA LEU A 172 11.82 -1.17 12.94
C LEU A 172 11.43 -2.43 13.73
N PRO A 173 10.61 -2.29 14.79
CA PRO A 173 10.03 -3.42 15.50
C PRO A 173 9.35 -4.42 14.54
N PRO A 174 9.68 -5.73 14.60
CA PRO A 174 9.17 -6.70 13.65
C PRO A 174 7.64 -6.77 13.57
N ALA A 175 6.95 -6.57 14.70
CA ALA A 175 5.50 -6.57 14.74
C ALA A 175 4.88 -5.48 13.83
N LEU A 176 5.47 -4.29 13.75
CA LEU A 176 4.98 -3.22 12.88
C LEU A 176 5.16 -3.59 11.39
N LEU A 177 6.29 -4.19 11.05
CA LEU A 177 6.58 -4.65 9.69
C LEU A 177 5.63 -5.78 9.26
N LEU A 178 5.40 -6.74 10.17
CA LEU A 178 4.47 -7.84 9.95
C LEU A 178 3.03 -7.37 9.79
N THR A 179 2.57 -6.43 10.63
CA THR A 179 1.24 -5.84 10.51
C THR A 179 1.06 -5.15 9.15
N ALA A 180 2.03 -4.36 8.69
CA ALA A 180 1.96 -3.72 7.38
C ALA A 180 1.95 -4.75 6.24
N PHE A 181 2.82 -5.75 6.30
CA PHE A 181 2.84 -6.85 5.34
C PHE A 181 1.52 -7.59 5.27
N GLN A 182 0.92 -7.90 6.42
CA GLN A 182 -0.36 -8.60 6.50
C GLN A 182 -1.49 -7.75 5.91
N ARG A 183 -1.54 -6.43 6.16
CA ARG A 183 -2.55 -5.56 5.52
C ARG A 183 -2.53 -5.63 4.01
N HIS A 184 -1.33 -5.74 3.42
CA HIS A 184 -1.19 -5.82 1.97
C HIS A 184 -1.46 -7.25 1.48
N TRP A 185 -0.75 -8.27 1.97
CA TRP A 185 -0.71 -9.61 1.36
C TRP A 185 -1.37 -10.74 2.16
N ARG A 186 -1.92 -10.44 3.35
CA ARG A 186 -2.69 -11.39 4.18
C ARG A 186 -3.80 -10.68 4.97
N PRO A 187 -4.71 -9.95 4.30
CA PRO A 187 -5.73 -9.14 4.97
C PRO A 187 -6.70 -9.98 5.82
N GLU A 188 -6.81 -11.28 5.56
CA GLU A 188 -7.59 -12.21 6.36
C GLU A 188 -7.13 -12.31 7.84
N ARG A 189 -5.89 -11.88 8.15
CA ARG A 189 -5.37 -11.86 9.52
C ARG A 189 -4.22 -10.87 9.71
N VAL A 190 -4.54 -9.75 10.37
CA VAL A 190 -3.63 -8.64 10.66
C VAL A 190 -3.38 -8.55 12.17
N ASP A 191 -2.44 -9.35 12.69
CA ASP A 191 -2.12 -9.45 14.13
C ASP A 191 -0.65 -9.15 14.46
N GLY A 192 0.18 -8.88 13.44
CA GLY A 192 1.61 -8.58 13.59
C GLY A 192 2.46 -9.78 13.98
N LEU A 193 1.93 -11.01 13.84
CA LEU A 193 2.62 -12.24 14.21
C LEU A 193 3.15 -12.99 12.99
N ALA A 194 4.35 -13.55 13.12
CA ALA A 194 4.98 -14.39 12.11
C ALA A 194 4.50 -15.85 12.22
N ASP A 195 3.19 -16.06 12.07
CA ASP A 195 2.61 -17.39 11.97
C ASP A 195 2.97 -18.09 10.66
N ALA A 196 2.71 -19.40 10.57
CA ALA A 196 3.06 -20.21 9.41
C ALA A 196 2.45 -19.68 8.10
N GLY A 197 1.21 -19.19 8.13
CA GLY A 197 0.55 -18.55 6.99
C GLY A 197 1.23 -17.24 6.56
N THR A 198 1.62 -16.39 7.50
CA THR A 198 2.37 -15.15 7.23
C THR A 198 3.74 -15.46 6.63
N LEU A 199 4.44 -16.48 7.16
CA LEU A 199 5.73 -16.92 6.63
C LEU A 199 5.60 -17.46 5.20
N ALA A 200 4.58 -18.27 4.92
CA ALA A 200 4.32 -18.78 3.57
C ALA A 200 4.03 -17.64 2.58
N ARG A 201 3.21 -16.65 2.97
CA ARG A 201 2.96 -15.45 2.16
C ARG A 201 4.24 -14.65 1.94
N LEU A 202 5.06 -14.43 2.97
CA LEU A 202 6.34 -13.73 2.87
C LEU A 202 7.29 -14.41 1.88
N GLU A 203 7.45 -15.73 1.97
CA GLU A 203 8.31 -16.51 1.08
C GLU A 203 7.86 -16.37 -0.38
N ALA A 204 6.55 -16.46 -0.64
CA ALA A 204 5.99 -16.32 -1.98
C ALA A 204 6.12 -14.91 -2.56
N VAL A 205 5.82 -13.86 -1.78
CA VAL A 205 6.00 -12.46 -2.23
C VAL A 205 7.48 -12.17 -2.48
N ALA A 206 8.38 -12.63 -1.60
CA ALA A 206 9.82 -12.47 -1.79
C ALA A 206 10.30 -13.16 -3.07
N GLN A 207 9.71 -14.29 -3.46
CA GLN A 207 10.01 -14.95 -4.73
C GLN A 207 9.51 -14.12 -5.93
N LEU A 208 8.28 -13.59 -5.89
CA LEU A 208 7.76 -12.70 -6.93
C LEU A 208 8.64 -11.47 -7.12
N CYS A 209 9.06 -10.83 -6.02
CA CYS A 209 9.95 -9.67 -6.07
C CYS A 209 11.33 -9.94 -6.70
N ARG A 210 11.78 -11.19 -6.82
CA ARG A 210 13.04 -11.57 -7.50
C ARG A 210 12.86 -11.81 -9.00
N GLY A 211 11.64 -12.17 -9.43
CA GLY A 211 11.31 -12.46 -10.84
C GLY A 211 10.87 -11.25 -11.65
N ASP A 212 10.51 -10.17 -10.97
CA ASP A 212 10.12 -8.85 -11.51
C ASP A 212 11.35 -7.95 -11.79
#